data_AF-A0A2P2HXB2-F1
#
_entry.id   AF-A0A2P2HXB2-F1
#
_cell.length_a   1.000
_cell.length_b   1.000
_cell.length_c   1.000
_cell.angle_alpha   90.00
_cell.angle_beta   90.00
_cell.angle_gamma   90.00
#
_symmetry.space_group_name_H-M   'P 1'
#
loop_
_entity.id
_entity.type
_entity.pdbx_description
1 polymer ?
#
loop_
_entity_poly.entity_id
_entity_poly.type
_entity_poly.pdbx_seq_one_letter_code
_entity_poly.pdbx_strand_id
1 'polypeptide(L)'
;THQADMQLFLLCLVATSAFAWPHDIQSDHIPSLAVRQQALNRLVYHLTEPLSDATLKATAASFNPVADTSVYSDGGAAAQHLVDEMNDHRLLEQHHWFSLFNPRQREEALMLFDVLMHCKTWEAVLSNAAYFREHMNEGEFLYALYAAAIHSEFGKGLVLPPLYEVTPHMFTNSEVIQKAYSAQMTQHAGKFKMEFTGSQKNPEQHVAYFGEDIGMNV
;
A
#
# COMPACT_ATOMS: atom_id res chain seq x y z
N THR A 1 -22.01 -59.75 34.08
CA THR A 1 -21.96 -60.42 32.77
C THR A 1 -22.64 -59.52 31.75
N HIS A 2 -21.83 -59.01 30.82
CA HIS A 2 -22.18 -58.37 29.54
C HIS A 2 -22.83 -56.96 29.59
N GLN A 3 -22.14 -55.87 29.20
CA GLN A 3 -21.52 -55.47 27.90
C GLN A 3 -22.41 -54.38 27.28
N ALA A 4 -22.11 -53.08 27.47
CA ALA A 4 -21.19 -52.27 26.66
C ALA A 4 -21.51 -52.33 25.16
N ASP A 5 -22.06 -51.24 24.61
CA ASP A 5 -21.78 -50.68 23.28
C ASP A 5 -22.75 -49.49 23.02
N MET A 6 -22.24 -48.25 22.88
CA MET A 6 -21.98 -47.60 21.57
C MET A 6 -23.27 -46.86 21.11
N GLN A 7 -23.43 -45.53 21.04
CA GLN A 7 -22.52 -44.45 20.68
C GLN A 7 -22.95 -43.10 21.30
N LEU A 8 -21.93 -42.32 21.60
CA LEU A 8 -21.91 -40.89 21.88
C LEU A 8 -22.37 -40.10 20.64
N PHE A 9 -23.53 -39.44 20.68
CA PHE A 9 -23.88 -38.38 19.73
C PHE A 9 -23.95 -37.05 20.48
N LEU A 10 -22.77 -36.49 20.72
CA LEU A 10 -22.60 -35.07 21.05
C LEU A 10 -22.93 -34.27 19.79
N LEU A 11 -24.09 -33.63 19.77
CA LEU A 11 -24.47 -32.62 18.79
C LEU A 11 -23.59 -31.38 19.01
N CYS A 12 -22.40 -31.38 18.40
CA CYS A 12 -21.64 -30.17 18.15
C CYS A 12 -22.37 -29.35 17.09
N LEU A 13 -23.21 -28.41 17.55
CA LEU A 13 -23.62 -27.24 16.78
C LEU A 13 -22.39 -26.36 16.54
N VAL A 14 -21.54 -26.76 15.61
CA VAL A 14 -20.64 -25.82 14.94
C VAL A 14 -21.52 -25.05 13.98
N ALA A 15 -21.93 -23.85 14.39
CA ALA A 15 -22.39 -22.84 13.47
C ALA A 15 -21.24 -22.52 12.53
N THR A 16 -21.16 -23.23 11.41
CA THR A 16 -20.40 -22.77 10.25
C THR A 16 -21.14 -21.53 9.76
N SER A 17 -20.78 -20.37 10.28
CA SER A 17 -20.94 -19.13 9.53
C SER A 17 -19.97 -19.23 8.35
N ALA A 18 -20.35 -20.02 7.35
CA ALA A 18 -19.90 -19.78 6.00
C ALA A 18 -20.38 -18.36 5.69
N PHE A 19 -19.49 -17.38 5.84
CA PHE A 19 -19.61 -16.16 5.08
C PHE A 19 -19.43 -16.59 3.61
N ALA A 20 -20.52 -17.11 3.04
CA ALA A 20 -20.66 -17.23 1.61
C ALA A 20 -20.64 -15.80 1.09
N TRP A 21 -19.47 -15.36 0.64
CA TRP A 21 -19.39 -14.21 -0.24
C TRP A 21 -20.26 -14.55 -1.45
N PRO A 22 -21.16 -13.65 -1.88
CA PRO A 22 -21.95 -13.91 -3.06
C PRO A 22 -20.98 -14.12 -4.23
N HIS A 23 -21.12 -15.25 -4.91
CA HIS A 23 -20.31 -15.66 -6.06
C HIS A 23 -20.67 -14.87 -7.34
N ASP A 24 -20.97 -13.59 -7.19
CA ASP A 24 -21.21 -12.62 -8.27
C ASP A 24 -20.06 -11.60 -8.28
N ILE A 25 -18.82 -12.08 -8.50
CA ILE A 25 -17.69 -11.20 -8.83
C ILE A 25 -17.51 -11.23 -10.35
N GLN A 26 -18.54 -10.77 -11.04
CA GLN A 26 -18.37 -10.13 -12.33
C GLN A 26 -19.19 -8.85 -12.33
N SER A 27 -18.88 -7.97 -11.37
CA SER A 27 -19.34 -6.60 -11.49
C SER A 27 -18.36 -5.85 -12.39
N ASP A 28 -18.73 -5.70 -13.67
CA ASP A 28 -18.16 -4.69 -14.58
C ASP A 28 -18.39 -3.24 -14.07
N HIS A 29 -18.88 -3.09 -12.84
CA HIS A 29 -19.27 -1.85 -12.22
C HIS A 29 -18.07 -1.21 -11.50
N ILE A 30 -17.44 -0.25 -12.18
CA ILE A 30 -16.45 0.64 -11.55
C ILE A 30 -17.15 1.45 -10.45
N PRO A 31 -16.69 1.41 -9.18
CA PRO A 31 -17.28 2.20 -8.11
C PRO A 31 -17.19 3.71 -8.37
N SER A 32 -18.03 4.46 -7.65
CA SER A 32 -18.03 5.93 -7.75
C SER A 32 -16.66 6.51 -7.46
N LEU A 33 -16.35 7.67 -8.05
CA LEU A 33 -15.06 8.33 -7.86
C LEU A 33 -14.74 8.57 -6.38
N ALA A 34 -15.74 8.94 -5.58
CA ALA A 34 -15.57 9.16 -4.14
C ALA A 34 -15.13 7.88 -3.39
N VAL A 35 -15.68 6.71 -3.76
CA VAL A 35 -15.30 5.43 -3.16
C VAL A 35 -13.86 5.07 -3.54
N ARG A 36 -13.52 5.23 -4.82
CA ARG A 36 -12.15 4.96 -5.31
C ARG A 36 -11.12 5.90 -4.67
N GLN A 37 -11.46 7.18 -4.55
CA GLN A 37 -10.61 8.17 -3.87
C GLN A 37 -10.43 7.84 -2.39
N GLN A 38 -11.50 7.45 -1.69
CA GLN A 38 -11.40 7.07 -0.29
C GLN A 38 -10.52 5.81 -0.10
N ALA A 39 -10.63 4.83 -1.00
CA ALA A 39 -9.79 3.64 -0.98
C ALA A 39 -8.31 3.98 -1.16
N LEU A 40 -7.97 4.82 -2.14
CA LEU A 40 -6.61 5.34 -2.34
C LEU A 40 -6.09 6.03 -1.09
N ASN A 41 -6.86 6.94 -0.50
CA ASN A 41 -6.45 7.66 0.71
C ASN A 41 -6.18 6.70 1.88
N ARG A 42 -6.96 5.62 2.03
CA ARG A 42 -6.76 4.62 3.08
C ARG A 42 -5.53 3.75 2.84
N LEU A 43 -5.21 3.44 1.59
CA LEU A 43 -4.00 2.69 1.24
C LEU A 43 -2.72 3.46 1.61
N VAL A 44 -2.72 4.78 1.48
CA VAL A 44 -1.51 5.60 1.74
C VAL A 44 -1.50 6.23 3.14
N TYR A 45 -2.56 6.04 3.93
CA TYR A 45 -2.62 6.54 5.30
C TYR A 45 -1.68 5.73 6.20
N HIS A 46 -0.84 6.43 6.96
CA HIS A 46 0.18 5.85 7.86
C HIS A 46 0.96 4.72 7.16
N LEU A 47 1.57 5.06 6.03
CA LEU A 47 2.17 4.10 5.12
C LEU A 47 3.23 3.19 5.77
N THR A 48 3.97 3.70 6.76
CA THR A 48 5.00 2.93 7.51
C THR A 48 4.42 2.00 8.57
N GLU A 49 3.11 2.00 8.76
CA GLU A 49 2.37 1.15 9.71
C GLU A 49 1.45 0.16 8.96
N PRO A 50 1.14 -1.00 9.58
CA PRO A 50 0.14 -1.92 9.03
C PRO A 50 -1.22 -1.23 8.78
N LEU A 51 -1.99 -1.76 7.84
CA LEU A 51 -3.28 -1.23 7.43
C LEU A 51 -4.19 -0.99 8.64
N SER A 52 -4.65 0.26 8.77
CA SER A 52 -5.59 0.67 9.82
C SER A 52 -7.05 0.43 9.45
N ASP A 53 -7.38 0.44 8.16
CA ASP A 53 -8.73 0.15 7.68
C ASP A 53 -9.06 -1.35 7.78
N ALA A 54 -10.10 -1.68 8.53
CA ALA A 54 -10.48 -3.06 8.82
C ALA A 54 -10.86 -3.84 7.55
N THR A 55 -11.47 -3.20 6.55
CA THR A 55 -11.87 -3.84 5.31
C THR A 55 -10.64 -4.16 4.47
N LEU A 56 -9.76 -3.20 4.23
CA LEU A 56 -8.52 -3.43 3.48
C LEU A 56 -7.63 -4.46 4.17
N LYS A 57 -7.56 -4.44 5.51
CA LYS A 57 -6.81 -5.44 6.28
C LYS A 57 -7.39 -6.84 6.11
N ALA A 58 -8.71 -6.98 6.15
CA ALA A 58 -9.37 -8.26 5.89
C ALA A 58 -9.13 -8.75 4.46
N THR A 59 -9.24 -7.84 3.47
CA THR A 59 -8.92 -8.14 2.07
C THR A 59 -7.48 -8.61 1.91
N ALA A 60 -6.50 -7.88 2.47
CA ALA A 60 -5.10 -8.26 2.42
C ALA A 60 -4.82 -9.64 3.04
N ALA A 61 -5.51 -9.98 4.13
CA ALA A 61 -5.34 -11.27 4.81
C ALA A 61 -5.98 -12.46 4.06
N SER A 62 -7.08 -12.24 3.32
CA SER A 62 -7.80 -13.32 2.63
C SER A 62 -7.47 -13.45 1.14
N PHE A 63 -6.93 -12.39 0.53
CA PHE A 63 -6.65 -12.37 -0.90
C PHE A 63 -5.44 -13.21 -1.26
N ASN A 64 -5.53 -13.93 -2.37
CA ASN A 64 -4.42 -14.65 -2.98
C ASN A 64 -4.27 -14.16 -4.43
N PRO A 65 -3.19 -13.42 -4.76
CA PRO A 65 -3.00 -12.83 -6.09
C PRO A 65 -3.00 -13.84 -7.24
N VAL A 66 -2.70 -15.11 -6.98
CA VAL A 66 -2.55 -16.16 -8.00
C VAL A 66 -3.67 -17.21 -7.98
N ALA A 67 -4.67 -17.07 -7.09
CA ALA A 67 -5.77 -18.04 -7.00
C ALA A 67 -6.74 -17.98 -8.18
N ASP A 68 -7.00 -16.78 -8.71
CA ASP A 68 -7.82 -16.56 -9.89
C ASP A 68 -7.06 -15.67 -10.88
N THR A 69 -6.49 -16.29 -11.92
CA THR A 69 -5.73 -15.56 -12.94
C THR A 69 -6.62 -14.87 -13.98
N SER A 70 -7.94 -15.16 -13.98
CA SER A 70 -8.87 -14.58 -14.94
C SER A 70 -9.09 -13.08 -14.73
N VAL A 71 -8.78 -12.58 -13.52
CA VAL A 71 -8.85 -11.16 -13.16
C VAL A 71 -7.77 -10.30 -13.82
N TYR A 72 -6.77 -10.91 -14.46
CA TYR A 72 -5.68 -10.22 -15.16
C TYR A 72 -5.73 -10.39 -16.67
N SER A 73 -5.30 -9.36 -17.41
CA SER A 73 -5.26 -9.33 -18.88
C SER A 73 -4.13 -10.17 -19.48
N ASP A 74 -3.08 -10.42 -18.72
CA ASP A 74 -1.91 -11.25 -19.09
C ASP A 74 -2.04 -12.71 -18.65
N GLY A 75 -3.22 -13.12 -18.16
CA GLY A 75 -3.43 -14.47 -17.62
C GLY A 75 -2.73 -14.72 -16.29
N GLY A 76 -2.41 -13.66 -15.54
CA GLY A 76 -1.82 -13.73 -14.18
C GLY A 76 -0.30 -13.89 -14.17
N ALA A 77 0.37 -13.70 -15.30
CA ALA A 77 1.82 -13.88 -15.40
C ALA A 77 2.59 -12.91 -14.50
N ALA A 78 2.23 -11.62 -14.48
CA ALA A 78 2.84 -10.62 -13.62
C ALA A 78 2.60 -10.91 -12.13
N ALA A 79 1.38 -11.32 -11.77
CA ALA A 79 1.03 -11.66 -10.39
C ALA A 79 1.80 -12.89 -9.90
N GLN A 80 1.92 -13.91 -10.75
CA GLN A 80 2.71 -15.09 -10.45
C GLN A 80 4.19 -14.75 -10.25
N HIS A 81 4.77 -13.95 -11.15
CA HIS A 81 6.17 -13.54 -11.05
C HIS A 81 6.49 -12.80 -9.74
N LEU A 82 5.65 -11.84 -9.35
CA LEU A 82 5.85 -11.11 -8.10
C LEU A 82 5.66 -12.01 -6.86
N VAL A 83 4.65 -12.88 -6.87
CA VAL A 83 4.41 -13.82 -5.78
C VAL A 83 5.56 -14.83 -5.65
N ASP A 84 6.15 -15.28 -6.75
CA ASP A 84 7.32 -16.17 -6.74
C ASP A 84 8.53 -15.49 -6.09
N GLU A 85 8.87 -14.26 -6.49
CA GLU A 85 9.97 -13.50 -5.88
C GLU A 85 9.74 -13.23 -4.38
N MET A 86 8.49 -12.99 -3.98
CA MET A 86 8.09 -12.83 -2.58
C MET A 86 8.24 -14.13 -1.78
N ASN A 87 7.77 -15.25 -2.31
CA ASN A 87 7.88 -16.56 -1.67
C ASN A 87 9.33 -17.04 -1.56
N ASP A 88 10.17 -16.65 -2.50
CA ASP A 88 11.62 -16.90 -2.48
C ASP A 88 12.39 -15.94 -1.55
N HIS A 89 11.69 -15.02 -0.86
CA HIS A 89 12.26 -14.01 0.03
C HIS A 89 13.29 -13.11 -0.67
N ARG A 90 13.02 -12.72 -1.92
CA ARG A 90 13.91 -11.91 -2.75
C ARG A 90 13.50 -10.44 -2.85
N LEU A 91 12.39 -10.05 -2.23
CA LEU A 91 11.94 -8.67 -2.16
C LEU A 91 12.66 -7.91 -1.05
N LEU A 92 12.74 -6.58 -1.19
CA LEU A 92 13.24 -5.65 -0.21
C LEU A 92 12.40 -5.72 1.07
N GLU A 93 13.07 -5.72 2.22
CA GLU A 93 12.39 -5.70 3.51
C GLU A 93 11.63 -4.38 3.75
N GLN A 94 10.55 -4.46 4.53
CA GLN A 94 9.85 -3.29 5.05
C GLN A 94 10.75 -2.48 5.99
N HIS A 95 10.45 -1.18 6.16
CA HIS A 95 11.24 -0.26 6.98
C HIS A 95 12.68 -0.07 6.49
N HIS A 96 12.88 -0.26 5.18
CA HIS A 96 14.14 0.00 4.49
C HIS A 96 13.99 1.16 3.49
N TRP A 97 15.06 1.90 3.24
CA TRP A 97 15.04 2.97 2.24
C TRP A 97 14.88 2.40 0.82
N PHE A 98 14.05 3.06 0.03
CA PHE A 98 13.81 2.79 -1.38
C PHE A 98 14.43 3.90 -2.23
N SER A 99 15.05 3.52 -3.35
CA SER A 99 15.52 4.45 -4.37
C SER A 99 15.21 3.90 -5.77
N LEU A 100 14.50 4.69 -6.57
CA LEU A 100 14.22 4.38 -7.98
C LEU A 100 15.49 4.21 -8.83
N PHE A 101 16.62 4.75 -8.36
CA PHE A 101 17.91 4.62 -9.03
C PHE A 101 18.60 3.29 -8.76
N ASN A 102 18.22 2.58 -7.69
CA ASN A 102 18.71 1.22 -7.46
C ASN A 102 18.01 0.25 -8.43
N PRO A 103 18.75 -0.47 -9.30
CA PRO A 103 18.14 -1.33 -10.31
C PRO A 103 17.25 -2.43 -9.74
N ARG A 104 17.64 -3.04 -8.61
CA ARG A 104 16.89 -4.15 -8.02
C ARG A 104 15.61 -3.67 -7.35
N GLN A 105 15.69 -2.63 -6.53
CA GLN A 105 14.50 -2.03 -5.90
C GLN A 105 13.51 -1.50 -6.95
N ARG A 106 14.01 -0.89 -8.02
CA ARG A 106 13.18 -0.45 -9.15
C ARG A 106 12.51 -1.65 -9.84
N GLU A 107 13.23 -2.74 -10.07
CA GLU A 107 12.68 -3.95 -10.66
C GLU A 107 11.49 -4.45 -9.83
N GLU A 108 11.65 -4.59 -8.52
CA GLU A 108 10.60 -5.04 -7.59
C GLU A 108 9.38 -4.11 -7.59
N ALA A 109 9.60 -2.79 -7.55
CA ALA A 109 8.50 -1.82 -7.66
C ALA A 109 7.77 -1.91 -9.01
N LEU A 110 8.49 -2.17 -10.10
CA LEU A 110 7.90 -2.37 -11.43
C LEU A 110 7.12 -3.68 -11.54
N MET A 111 7.51 -4.74 -10.84
CA MET A 111 6.72 -5.98 -10.78
C MET A 111 5.31 -5.70 -10.22
N LEU A 112 5.20 -4.91 -9.14
CA LEU A 112 3.89 -4.51 -8.59
C LEU A 112 3.13 -3.60 -9.56
N PHE A 113 3.81 -2.65 -10.19
CA PHE A 113 3.20 -1.79 -11.21
C PHE A 113 2.59 -2.64 -12.34
N ASP A 114 3.31 -3.64 -12.85
CA ASP A 114 2.83 -4.52 -13.91
C ASP A 114 1.59 -5.32 -13.47
N VAL A 115 1.56 -5.83 -12.23
CA VAL A 115 0.35 -6.48 -11.67
C VAL A 115 -0.85 -5.55 -11.70
N LEU A 116 -0.69 -4.31 -11.22
CA LEU A 116 -1.78 -3.33 -11.15
C LEU A 116 -2.25 -2.89 -12.54
N MET A 117 -1.33 -2.79 -13.51
CA MET A 117 -1.66 -2.46 -14.90
C MET A 117 -2.40 -3.58 -15.62
N HIS A 118 -2.18 -4.84 -15.23
CA HIS A 118 -2.85 -5.99 -15.84
C HIS A 118 -4.22 -6.32 -15.21
N CYS A 119 -4.58 -5.76 -14.06
CA CYS A 119 -5.90 -5.95 -13.44
C CYS A 119 -7.05 -5.52 -14.36
N LYS A 120 -8.09 -6.37 -14.51
CA LYS A 120 -9.26 -6.10 -15.36
C LYS A 120 -10.40 -5.38 -14.63
N THR A 121 -10.42 -5.41 -13.31
CA THR A 121 -11.49 -4.83 -12.49
C THR A 121 -10.92 -3.96 -11.38
N TRP A 122 -11.72 -3.01 -10.90
CA TRP A 122 -11.34 -2.20 -9.74
C TRP A 122 -11.09 -3.04 -8.49
N GLU A 123 -11.87 -4.11 -8.30
CA GLU A 123 -11.71 -5.03 -7.17
C GLU A 123 -10.37 -5.76 -7.22
N ALA A 124 -9.91 -6.17 -8.40
CA ALA A 124 -8.60 -6.77 -8.59
C ALA A 124 -7.48 -5.77 -8.25
N VAL A 125 -7.60 -4.51 -8.68
CA VAL A 125 -6.65 -3.44 -8.33
C VAL A 125 -6.59 -3.25 -6.82
N LEU A 126 -7.75 -3.09 -6.17
CA LEU A 126 -7.82 -2.81 -4.74
C LEU A 126 -7.31 -3.99 -3.90
N SER A 127 -7.63 -5.22 -4.29
CA SER A 127 -7.21 -6.42 -3.56
C SER A 127 -5.70 -6.67 -3.68
N ASN A 128 -5.14 -6.51 -4.88
CA ASN A 128 -3.69 -6.55 -5.07
C ASN A 128 -2.98 -5.44 -4.30
N ALA A 129 -3.47 -4.20 -4.39
CA ALA A 129 -2.88 -3.08 -3.66
C ALA A 129 -2.93 -3.29 -2.13
N ALA A 130 -4.06 -3.76 -1.59
CA ALA A 130 -4.18 -4.07 -0.16
C ALA A 130 -3.22 -5.20 0.26
N TYR A 131 -3.11 -6.26 -0.55
CA TYR A 131 -2.21 -7.37 -0.29
C TYR A 131 -0.74 -6.92 -0.28
N PHE A 132 -0.26 -6.32 -1.37
CA PHE A 132 1.15 -5.95 -1.48
C PHE A 132 1.55 -4.79 -0.57
N ARG A 133 0.62 -3.93 -0.12
CA ARG A 133 0.91 -2.95 0.94
C ARG A 133 1.44 -3.60 2.21
N GLU A 134 0.92 -4.77 2.59
CA GLU A 134 1.34 -5.47 3.81
C GLU A 134 2.58 -6.34 3.61
N HIS A 135 2.98 -6.62 2.36
CA HIS A 135 4.03 -7.61 2.05
C HIS A 135 5.26 -7.04 1.35
N MET A 136 5.21 -5.81 0.83
CA MET A 136 6.33 -5.14 0.17
C MET A 136 6.84 -3.96 1.00
N ASN A 137 8.05 -3.49 0.66
CA ASN A 137 8.59 -2.24 1.15
C ASN A 137 7.65 -1.06 0.84
N GLU A 138 7.47 -0.17 1.81
CA GLU A 138 6.55 0.96 1.72
C GLU A 138 6.86 1.92 0.56
N GLY A 139 8.14 2.13 0.25
CA GLY A 139 8.57 3.01 -0.84
C GLY A 139 8.32 2.41 -2.22
N GLU A 140 8.60 1.12 -2.38
CA GLU A 140 8.31 0.37 -3.61
C GLU A 140 6.80 0.32 -3.88
N PHE A 141 6.02 0.01 -2.84
CA PHE A 141 4.56 0.01 -2.91
C PHE A 141 4.01 1.38 -3.31
N LEU A 142 4.45 2.45 -2.64
CA LEU A 142 3.97 3.80 -2.91
C LEU A 142 4.28 4.23 -4.35
N TYR A 143 5.50 3.97 -4.82
CA TYR A 143 5.90 4.26 -6.19
C TYR A 143 5.02 3.54 -7.20
N ALA A 144 4.86 2.22 -7.04
CA ALA A 144 4.06 1.39 -7.94
C ALA A 144 2.58 1.82 -7.96
N LEU A 145 1.99 2.10 -6.79
CA LEU A 145 0.62 2.56 -6.67
C LEU A 145 0.39 3.91 -7.35
N TYR A 146 1.30 4.88 -7.17
CA TYR A 146 1.20 6.19 -7.78
C TYR A 146 1.36 6.12 -9.30
N ALA A 147 2.36 5.38 -9.78
CA ALA A 147 2.55 5.16 -11.21
C ALA A 147 1.32 4.47 -11.82
N ALA A 148 0.79 3.41 -11.21
CA ALA A 148 -0.39 2.72 -11.69
C ALA A 148 -1.63 3.63 -11.69
N ALA A 149 -1.82 4.46 -10.67
CA ALA A 149 -2.93 5.42 -10.62
C ALA A 149 -2.84 6.51 -11.72
N ILE A 150 -1.63 6.87 -12.15
CA ILE A 150 -1.44 7.83 -13.26
C ILE A 150 -1.71 7.15 -14.62
N HIS A 151 -1.26 5.91 -14.79
CA HIS A 151 -1.25 5.24 -16.09
C HIS A 151 -2.48 4.36 -16.37
N SER A 152 -3.22 3.94 -15.34
CA SER A 152 -4.38 3.05 -15.48
C SER A 152 -5.70 3.81 -15.63
N GLU A 153 -6.64 3.27 -16.41
CA GLU A 153 -8.02 3.77 -16.49
C GLU A 153 -8.71 3.75 -15.12
N PHE A 154 -8.32 2.82 -14.22
CA PHE A 154 -8.85 2.76 -12.85
C PHE A 154 -8.39 3.93 -11.96
N GLY A 155 -7.32 4.61 -12.32
CA GLY A 155 -6.83 5.80 -11.64
C GLY A 155 -7.43 7.11 -12.17
N LYS A 156 -8.16 7.06 -13.29
CA LYS A 156 -8.73 8.25 -13.92
C LYS A 156 -9.67 9.01 -12.98
N GLY A 157 -9.38 10.30 -12.83
CA GLY A 157 -10.10 11.24 -11.97
C GLY A 157 -9.67 11.23 -10.51
N LEU A 158 -8.80 10.30 -10.09
CA LEU A 158 -8.25 10.31 -8.74
C LEU A 158 -7.27 11.47 -8.58
N VAL A 159 -7.28 12.04 -7.38
CA VAL A 159 -6.31 13.03 -6.94
C VAL A 159 -5.35 12.32 -6.01
N LEU A 160 -4.09 12.19 -6.43
CA LEU A 160 -3.07 11.59 -5.59
C LEU A 160 -2.75 12.53 -4.42
N PRO A 161 -2.72 12.03 -3.17
CA PRO A 161 -2.22 12.81 -2.05
C PRO A 161 -0.77 13.25 -2.32
N PRO A 162 -0.39 14.47 -1.94
CA PRO A 162 0.95 14.94 -2.19
C PRO A 162 1.99 14.12 -1.40
N LEU A 163 3.13 13.83 -2.02
CA LEU A 163 4.18 12.99 -1.41
C LEU A 163 4.78 13.60 -0.14
N TYR A 164 4.74 14.94 0.02
CA TYR A 164 5.16 15.61 1.25
C TYR A 164 4.22 15.36 2.45
N GLU A 165 2.99 14.88 2.21
CA GLU A 165 2.08 14.44 3.27
C GLU A 165 2.19 12.93 3.54
N VAL A 166 2.43 12.13 2.50
CA VAL A 166 2.51 10.66 2.61
C VAL A 166 3.88 10.21 3.15
N THR A 167 4.96 10.83 2.69
CA THR A 167 6.35 10.54 3.09
C THR A 167 7.06 11.83 3.53
N PRO A 168 6.65 12.43 4.67
CA PRO A 168 7.13 13.75 5.09
C PRO A 168 8.65 13.82 5.31
N HIS A 169 9.29 12.69 5.65
CA HIS A 169 10.75 12.58 5.80
C HIS A 169 11.56 12.98 4.57
N MET A 170 10.98 12.86 3.37
CA MET A 170 11.67 13.21 2.12
C MET A 170 11.63 14.73 1.82
N PHE A 171 10.78 15.49 2.51
CA PHE A 171 10.51 16.90 2.24
C PHE A 171 10.72 17.80 3.48
N THR A 172 11.09 17.21 4.62
CA THR A 172 11.19 17.92 5.90
C THR A 172 12.57 17.71 6.50
N ASN A 173 13.20 18.80 6.95
CA ASN A 173 14.50 18.72 7.60
C ASN A 173 14.46 17.89 8.90
N SER A 174 15.60 17.29 9.26
CA SER A 174 15.66 16.41 10.42
C SER A 174 15.31 17.11 11.74
N GLU A 175 15.60 18.42 11.87
CA GLU A 175 15.25 19.19 13.07
C GLU A 175 13.73 19.22 13.29
N VAL A 176 12.95 19.48 12.24
CA VAL A 176 11.48 19.52 12.33
C VAL A 176 10.91 18.12 12.53
N ILE A 177 11.47 17.08 11.89
CA ILE A 177 11.07 15.69 12.15
C ILE A 177 11.29 15.31 13.62
N GLN A 178 12.43 15.67 14.22
CA GLN A 178 12.69 15.40 15.64
C GLN A 178 11.71 16.14 16.56
N LYS A 179 11.32 17.39 16.22
CA LYS A 179 10.26 18.11 16.95
C LYS A 179 8.91 17.41 16.83
N ALA A 180 8.57 16.88 15.65
CA ALA A 180 7.35 16.10 15.43
C ALA A 180 7.34 14.80 16.26
N TYR A 181 8.47 14.09 16.32
CA TYR A 181 8.63 12.93 17.20
C TYR A 181 8.45 13.29 18.66
N SER A 182 9.08 14.37 19.13
CA SER A 182 8.91 14.83 20.50
C SER A 182 7.45 15.17 20.82
N ALA A 183 6.72 15.82 19.91
CA ALA A 183 5.30 16.12 20.07
C ALA A 183 4.43 14.86 20.14
N GLN A 184 4.71 13.86 19.31
CA GLN A 184 4.01 12.57 19.34
C GLN A 184 4.26 11.84 20.68
N MET A 185 5.51 11.84 21.16
CA MET A 185 5.88 11.21 22.43
C MET A 185 5.26 11.89 23.66
N THR A 186 5.05 13.21 23.61
CA THR A 186 4.41 13.99 24.69
C THR A 186 2.90 14.21 24.47
N GLN A 187 2.33 13.61 23.42
CA GLN A 187 0.92 13.70 23.06
C GLN A 187 0.42 15.15 22.97
N HIS A 188 1.27 16.05 22.45
CA HIS A 188 0.99 17.47 22.32
C HIS A 188 1.01 17.89 20.86
N ALA A 189 -0.13 18.34 20.33
CA ALA A 189 -0.19 18.86 18.97
C ALA A 189 0.72 20.09 18.81
N GLY A 190 1.50 20.12 17.72
CA GLY A 190 2.47 21.18 17.48
C GLY A 190 2.44 21.67 16.03
N LYS A 191 2.83 22.93 15.85
CA LYS A 191 3.15 23.51 14.54
C LYS A 191 4.59 23.98 14.56
N PHE A 192 5.41 23.37 13.72
CA PHE A 192 6.85 23.63 13.69
C PHE A 192 7.20 24.46 12.46
N LYS A 193 7.96 25.53 12.68
CA LYS A 193 8.52 26.32 11.58
C LYS A 193 9.75 25.58 11.04
N MET A 194 9.77 25.34 9.74
CA MET A 194 10.94 24.86 9.02
C MET A 194 11.78 26.05 8.54
N GLU A 195 13.10 25.89 8.60
CA GLU A 195 14.06 26.85 8.05
C GLU A 195 14.93 26.12 7.02
N PHE A 196 15.32 26.85 5.97
CA PHE A 196 16.12 26.30 4.88
C PHE A 196 17.50 25.86 5.36
N THR A 197 18.06 24.84 4.71
CA THR A 197 19.36 24.31 5.10
C THR A 197 20.51 25.29 4.79
N GLY A 198 21.71 24.96 5.28
CA GLY A 198 22.90 25.77 5.09
C GLY A 198 23.08 26.88 6.14
N SER A 199 23.99 27.79 5.85
CA SER A 199 24.30 28.94 6.72
C SER A 199 24.48 30.18 5.86
N GLN A 200 24.34 31.38 6.45
CA GLN A 200 24.45 32.64 5.70
C GLN A 200 25.84 32.83 5.05
N LYS A 201 26.84 32.07 5.49
CA LYS A 201 28.18 32.06 4.89
C LYS A 201 28.24 31.24 3.59
N ASN A 202 27.32 30.29 3.40
CA ASN A 202 27.22 29.51 2.19
C ASN A 202 26.31 30.25 1.19
N PRO A 203 26.84 30.77 0.07
CA PRO A 203 26.03 31.50 -0.90
C PRO A 203 24.90 30.66 -1.50
N GLU A 204 25.02 29.32 -1.52
CA GLU A 204 23.94 28.42 -1.96
C GLU A 204 22.67 28.55 -1.11
N GLN A 205 22.78 28.99 0.16
CA GLN A 205 21.61 29.22 1.00
C GLN A 205 20.70 30.32 0.43
N HIS A 206 21.25 31.30 -0.30
CA HIS A 206 20.45 32.40 -0.85
C HIS A 206 19.39 31.93 -1.84
N VAL A 207 19.60 30.77 -2.46
CA VAL A 207 18.69 30.16 -3.44
C VAL A 207 18.07 28.86 -2.92
N ALA A 208 18.29 28.52 -1.64
CA ALA A 208 17.74 27.30 -1.04
C ALA A 208 16.21 27.26 -1.11
N TYR A 209 15.55 28.42 -1.06
CA TYR A 209 14.09 28.50 -1.21
C TYR A 209 13.57 27.94 -2.54
N PHE A 210 14.40 27.83 -3.57
CA PHE A 210 14.02 27.24 -4.84
C PHE A 210 14.20 25.72 -4.83
N GLY A 211 15.37 25.24 -4.37
CA GLY A 211 15.70 23.81 -4.35
C GLY A 211 15.02 23.02 -3.23
N GLU A 212 14.66 23.67 -2.13
CA GLU A 212 13.97 23.06 -0.98
C GLU A 212 12.47 23.37 -0.95
N ASP A 213 11.92 24.04 -1.96
CA ASP A 213 10.47 24.25 -2.07
C ASP A 213 9.76 22.91 -2.27
N ILE A 214 8.76 22.62 -1.44
CA ILE A 214 8.03 21.35 -1.49
C ILE A 214 7.22 21.19 -2.77
N GLY A 215 6.79 22.28 -3.41
CA GLY A 215 6.03 22.24 -4.66
C GLY A 215 6.92 22.01 -5.89
N MET A 216 8.16 22.50 -5.87
CA MET A 216 9.14 22.22 -6.94
C MET A 216 9.70 20.81 -6.91
N ASN A 217 9.67 20.15 -5.75
CA ASN A 217 10.16 18.77 -5.59
C ASN A 217 9.10 17.69 -5.87
N VAL A 218 7.82 18.05 -6.03
CA VAL A 218 6.71 17.12 -6.33
C VAL A 218 6.41 17.10 -7.82
#